data_AF-A0AAV8ZJ12-F1
#
_entry.id   AF-A0AAV8ZJ12-F1
#
_cell.length_a   1.000
_cell.length_b   1.000
_cell.length_c   1.000
_cell.angle_alpha   90.00
_cell.angle_beta   90.00
_cell.angle_gamma   90.00
#
_symmetry.space_group_name_H-M   'P 1'
#
loop_
_entity.id
_entity.type
_entity.pdbx_description
1 polymer ?
#
loop_
_entity_poly.entity_id
_entity_poly.type
_entity_poly.pdbx_seq_one_letter_code
_entity_poly.pdbx_strand_id
1 'polypeptide(L)'
;MKIKCNKTNPPLGGLIVAEHVKAVLKTPLEVSWGDETTVENVQCKNSNDVARAIAKLFFQQLYGSTAIETTEIDHWLTFALGPLSSKNDFNNGINILNKALGPVTYLVSKRLTIADFIIFSALYVSRQWQDLLLNKSAPVNVLRWYNFINSQEAVKNALNSLTTEMRAALTPAEKK
;
A
#
# COMPACT_ATOMS: atom_id res chain seq x y z
N MET A 1 -15.60 9.21 -7.16
CA MET A 1 -14.22 9.43 -6.72
C MET A 1 -13.34 9.59 -7.95
N LYS A 2 -12.72 10.75 -8.11
CA LYS A 2 -11.81 11.07 -9.22
C LYS A 2 -10.37 11.07 -8.75
N ILE A 3 -9.54 10.28 -9.42
CA ILE A 3 -8.11 10.16 -9.12
C ILE A 3 -7.33 10.36 -10.42
N LYS A 4 -6.35 11.25 -10.38
CA LYS A 4 -5.31 11.34 -11.41
C LYS A 4 -4.06 10.69 -10.86
N CYS A 5 -3.43 9.80 -11.60
CA CYS A 5 -2.23 9.09 -11.17
C CYS A 5 -1.06 9.42 -12.09
N ASN A 6 0.12 9.62 -11.50
CA ASN A 6 1.34 9.78 -12.25
C ASN A 6 1.73 8.44 -12.93
N LYS A 7 1.96 8.47 -14.24
CA LYS A 7 2.35 7.30 -15.05
C LYS A 7 3.76 6.78 -14.76
N THR A 8 4.70 7.68 -14.44
CA THR A 8 6.11 7.37 -14.18
C THR A 8 6.38 7.05 -12.71
N ASN A 9 5.43 7.35 -11.81
CA ASN A 9 5.45 6.94 -10.42
C ASN A 9 4.04 6.56 -9.93
N PRO A 10 3.48 5.41 -10.37
CA PRO A 10 2.12 5.01 -10.02
C PRO A 10 1.94 4.81 -8.51
N PRO A 11 0.92 5.43 -7.87
CA PRO A 11 0.69 5.32 -6.43
C PRO A 11 -0.05 4.02 -6.09
N LEU A 12 0.61 2.86 -6.22
CA LEU A 12 -0.02 1.53 -6.12
C LEU A 12 -0.88 1.36 -4.85
N GLY A 13 -0.36 1.69 -3.67
CA GLY A 13 -1.12 1.56 -2.42
C GLY A 13 -2.36 2.45 -2.39
N GLY A 14 -2.26 3.67 -2.90
CA GLY A 14 -3.40 4.58 -3.08
C GLY A 14 -4.45 4.03 -4.06
N LEU A 15 -4.02 3.44 -5.18
CA LEU A 15 -4.91 2.79 -6.15
C LEU A 15 -5.63 1.57 -5.57
N ILE A 16 -4.93 0.78 -4.75
CA ILE A 16 -5.55 -0.35 -4.03
C ILE A 16 -6.63 0.15 -3.08
N VAL A 17 -6.36 1.23 -2.33
CA VAL A 17 -7.35 1.87 -1.45
C VAL A 17 -8.54 2.38 -2.24
N ALA A 18 -8.32 2.98 -3.41
CA ALA A 18 -9.36 3.47 -4.30
C ALA A 18 -10.31 2.34 -4.75
N GLU A 19 -9.75 1.23 -5.23
CA GLU A 19 -10.52 0.05 -5.65
C GLU A 19 -11.26 -0.60 -4.47
N HIS A 20 -10.65 -0.60 -3.28
CA HIS A 20 -11.30 -1.11 -2.07
C HIS A 20 -12.53 -0.28 -1.68
N VAL A 21 -12.39 1.06 -1.65
CA VAL A 21 -13.50 1.98 -1.36
C VAL A 21 -14.62 1.85 -2.39
N LYS A 22 -14.28 1.79 -3.69
CA LYS A 22 -15.23 1.53 -4.77
C LYS A 22 -16.02 0.24 -4.55
N ALA A 23 -15.35 -0.85 -4.19
CA ALA A 23 -16.00 -2.14 -3.96
C ALA A 23 -16.93 -2.11 -2.74
N VAL A 24 -16.48 -1.54 -1.62
CA VAL A 24 -17.23 -1.51 -0.36
C VAL A 24 -18.41 -0.54 -0.41
N LEU A 25 -18.19 0.68 -0.90
CA LEU A 25 -19.21 1.73 -0.92
C LEU A 25 -20.03 1.75 -2.22
N LYS A 26 -19.67 0.93 -3.20
CA LYS A 26 -20.29 0.89 -4.54
C LYS A 26 -20.28 2.27 -5.24
N THR A 27 -19.28 3.09 -4.95
CA THR A 27 -19.13 4.42 -5.51
C THR A 27 -18.36 4.38 -6.83
N PRO A 28 -18.73 5.18 -7.85
CA PRO A 28 -17.97 5.28 -9.09
C PRO A 28 -16.53 5.73 -8.83
N LEU A 29 -15.57 5.06 -9.48
CA LEU A 29 -14.15 5.39 -9.48
C LEU A 29 -13.71 5.75 -10.90
N GLU A 30 -13.28 6.99 -11.08
CA GLU A 30 -12.68 7.49 -12.31
C GLU A 30 -11.18 7.62 -12.09
N VAL A 31 -10.40 6.76 -12.75
CA VAL A 31 -8.93 6.83 -12.73
C VAL A 31 -8.45 7.38 -14.06
N SER A 32 -7.67 8.46 -14.00
CA SER A 32 -6.98 9.03 -15.15
C SER A 32 -5.47 9.00 -14.92
N TRP A 33 -4.70 8.98 -15.99
CA TRP A 33 -3.25 8.86 -15.94
C TRP A 33 -2.57 10.07 -16.57
N GLY A 34 -1.62 10.68 -15.87
CA GLY A 34 -0.88 11.85 -16.33
C GLY A 34 0.49 11.99 -15.65
N ASP A 35 0.94 13.22 -15.44
CA ASP A 35 2.27 13.52 -14.88
C ASP A 35 2.24 13.89 -13.39
N GLU A 36 1.05 13.94 -12.79
CA GLU A 36 0.84 14.29 -11.39
C GLU A 36 -0.17 13.32 -10.76
N THR A 37 -0.14 13.26 -9.43
CA THR A 37 -1.06 12.45 -8.65
C THR A 37 -1.99 13.35 -7.84
N THR A 38 -3.31 13.24 -8.04
CA THR A 38 -4.31 14.02 -7.31
C THR A 38 -5.53 13.19 -6.91
N VAL A 39 -6.18 13.55 -5.80
CA VAL A 39 -7.46 12.99 -5.33
C VAL A 39 -8.43 14.14 -5.11
N GLU A 40 -9.52 14.22 -5.87
CA GLU A 40 -10.51 15.32 -5.80
C GLU A 40 -9.86 16.73 -5.72
N ASN A 41 -8.85 16.97 -6.57
CA ASN A 41 -8.03 18.19 -6.66
C ASN A 41 -6.97 18.39 -5.56
N VAL A 42 -6.81 17.46 -4.62
CA VAL A 42 -5.72 17.48 -3.63
C VAL A 42 -4.47 16.87 -4.24
N GLN A 43 -3.40 17.66 -4.36
CA GLN A 43 -2.11 17.18 -4.85
C GLN A 43 -1.46 16.24 -3.84
N CYS A 44 -1.09 15.05 -4.30
CA CYS A 44 -0.49 13.99 -3.49
C CYS A 44 0.93 13.72 -3.97
N LYS A 45 1.90 13.67 -3.04
CA LYS A 45 3.32 13.47 -3.39
C LYS A 45 3.70 12.00 -3.47
N ASN A 46 2.99 11.15 -2.73
CA ASN A 46 3.27 9.72 -2.66
C ASN A 46 1.99 8.91 -2.43
N SER A 47 2.13 7.59 -2.43
CA SER A 47 1.03 6.63 -2.21
C SER A 47 0.32 6.82 -0.86
N ASN A 48 1.04 7.21 0.19
CA ASN A 48 0.46 7.44 1.52
C ASN A 48 -0.48 8.65 1.51
N ASP A 49 -0.10 9.73 0.83
CA ASP A 49 -0.95 10.92 0.70
C ASP A 49 -2.26 10.58 0.00
N VAL A 50 -2.19 9.79 -1.08
CA VAL A 50 -3.38 9.29 -1.81
C VAL A 50 -4.26 8.45 -0.89
N ALA A 51 -3.67 7.48 -0.16
CA ALA A 51 -4.42 6.63 0.76
C ALA A 51 -5.09 7.43 1.87
N ARG A 52 -4.41 8.42 2.46
CA ARG A 52 -4.98 9.33 3.47
C ARG A 52 -6.10 10.18 2.90
N ALA A 53 -5.89 10.78 1.72
CA ALA A 53 -6.89 11.62 1.06
C ALA A 53 -8.17 10.82 0.79
N ILE A 54 -8.05 9.62 0.21
CA ILE A 54 -9.19 8.75 -0.07
C ILE A 54 -9.90 8.33 1.21
N ALA A 55 -9.16 7.85 2.22
CA ALA A 55 -9.78 7.41 3.46
C ALA A 55 -10.52 8.57 4.16
N LYS A 56 -9.91 9.77 4.23
CA LYS A 56 -10.56 10.93 4.87
C LYS A 56 -11.76 11.47 4.10
N LEU A 57 -11.73 11.45 2.77
CA LEU A 57 -12.80 12.01 1.94
C LEU A 57 -13.98 11.04 1.75
N PHE A 58 -13.71 9.73 1.68
CA PHE A 58 -14.71 8.75 1.25
C PHE A 58 -14.99 7.65 2.27
N PHE A 59 -13.99 7.21 3.04
CA PHE A 59 -14.19 6.08 3.96
C PHE A 59 -13.30 6.15 5.21
N GLN A 60 -13.71 6.98 6.16
CA GLN A 60 -12.89 7.33 7.33
C GLN A 60 -12.50 6.12 8.20
N GLN A 61 -13.32 5.07 8.21
CA GLN A 61 -13.06 3.84 8.98
C GLN A 61 -11.79 3.10 8.55
N LEU A 62 -11.31 3.29 7.30
CA LEU A 62 -10.02 2.76 6.82
C LEU A 62 -8.83 3.46 7.46
N TYR A 63 -9.05 4.60 8.11
CA TYR A 63 -8.04 5.40 8.80
C TYR A 63 -8.19 5.34 10.33
N GLY A 64 -8.85 4.29 10.83
CA GLY A 64 -9.09 4.06 12.25
C GLY A 64 -10.36 4.77 12.75
N SER A 65 -10.91 4.25 13.83
CA SER A 65 -12.09 4.77 14.53
C SER A 65 -11.73 5.43 15.87
N THR A 66 -10.48 5.29 16.32
CA THR A 66 -9.97 5.89 17.56
C THR A 66 -8.64 6.58 17.30
N ALA A 67 -8.25 7.52 18.16
CA ALA A 67 -6.95 8.18 18.07
C ALA A 67 -5.77 7.19 18.13
N ILE A 68 -5.93 6.09 18.87
CA ILE A 68 -4.93 5.01 18.95
C ILE A 68 -4.81 4.33 17.58
N GLU A 69 -5.92 3.87 16.99
CA GLU A 69 -5.90 3.20 15.68
C GLU A 69 -5.32 4.12 14.59
N THR A 70 -5.69 5.40 14.57
CA THR A 70 -5.15 6.37 13.61
C THR A 70 -3.63 6.54 13.79
N THR A 71 -3.14 6.59 15.03
CA THR A 71 -1.70 6.70 15.33
C THR A 71 -0.93 5.45 14.87
N GLU A 72 -1.46 4.26 15.12
CA GLU A 72 -0.87 3.00 14.64
C GLU A 72 -0.83 2.95 13.10
N ILE A 73 -1.88 3.42 12.45
CA ILE A 73 -1.92 3.50 10.98
C ILE A 73 -0.85 4.47 10.46
N ASP A 74 -0.73 5.66 11.05
CA ASP A 74 0.29 6.63 10.65
C ASP A 74 1.73 6.14 10.87
N HIS A 75 1.94 5.35 11.93
CA HIS A 75 3.19 4.64 12.15
C HIS A 75 3.52 3.73 10.97
N TRP A 76 2.59 2.85 10.57
CA TRP A 76 2.81 1.92 9.45
C TRP A 76 3.00 2.62 8.11
N LEU A 77 2.26 3.70 7.85
CA LEU A 77 2.45 4.52 6.65
C LEU A 77 3.89 5.06 6.59
N THR A 78 4.39 5.60 7.70
CA THR A 78 5.77 6.11 7.79
C THR A 78 6.79 4.97 7.66
N PHE A 79 6.51 3.83 8.28
CA PHE A 79 7.34 2.62 8.20
C PHE A 79 7.53 2.12 6.76
N ALA A 80 6.48 2.23 5.92
CA ALA A 80 6.55 1.87 4.51
C ALA A 80 7.53 2.76 3.70
N LEU A 81 7.68 4.03 4.08
CA LEU A 81 8.54 4.98 3.38
C LEU A 81 10.00 4.93 3.80
N GLY A 82 10.31 4.40 4.99
CA GLY A 82 11.67 4.34 5.52
C GLY A 82 12.21 2.90 5.60
N PRO A 83 11.97 2.17 6.71
CA PRO A 83 12.51 0.83 6.92
C PRO A 83 12.30 -0.18 5.77
N LEU A 84 11.16 -0.13 5.06
CA LEU A 84 10.90 -1.04 3.95
C LEU A 84 11.40 -0.56 2.58
N SER A 85 11.74 0.73 2.44
CA SER A 85 12.26 1.30 1.19
C SER A 85 13.79 1.35 1.15
N SER A 86 14.45 1.31 2.32
CA SER A 86 15.90 1.36 2.48
C SER A 86 16.51 -0.05 2.47
N LYS A 87 17.49 -0.29 1.59
CA LYS A 87 18.21 -1.58 1.53
C LYS A 87 18.93 -1.92 2.85
N ASN A 88 19.48 -0.91 3.53
CA ASN A 88 20.23 -1.10 4.77
C ASN A 88 19.31 -1.48 5.93
N ASP A 89 18.08 -0.98 5.92
CA ASP A 89 17.13 -1.17 7.02
C ASP A 89 16.14 -2.32 6.74
N PHE A 90 16.03 -2.79 5.50
CA PHE A 90 15.03 -3.76 5.08
C PHE A 90 15.00 -5.02 5.96
N ASN A 91 16.15 -5.59 6.26
CA ASN A 91 16.22 -6.81 7.08
C ASN A 91 15.73 -6.57 8.53
N ASN A 92 16.01 -5.41 9.11
CA ASN A 92 15.48 -5.06 10.41
C ASN A 92 13.96 -4.76 10.31
N GLY A 93 13.56 -4.02 9.28
CA GLY A 93 12.17 -3.68 9.02
C GLY A 93 11.28 -4.92 8.84
N ILE A 94 11.71 -5.89 8.03
CA ILE A 94 10.94 -7.12 7.80
C ILE A 94 10.82 -7.97 9.08
N ASN A 95 11.84 -7.95 9.94
CA ASN A 95 11.80 -8.64 11.23
C ASN A 95 10.82 -7.97 12.21
N ILE A 96 10.78 -6.64 12.25
CA ILE A 96 9.81 -5.87 13.04
C ILE A 96 8.39 -6.19 12.55
N LEU A 97 8.16 -6.11 11.25
CA LEU A 97 6.87 -6.43 10.63
C LEU A 97 6.43 -7.86 10.92
N ASN A 98 7.34 -8.84 10.83
CA ASN A 98 7.05 -10.24 11.11
C ASN A 98 6.64 -10.48 12.57
N LYS A 99 7.28 -9.79 13.52
CA LYS A 99 6.91 -9.85 14.94
C LYS A 99 5.54 -9.22 15.17
N ALA A 100 5.29 -8.04 14.61
CA ALA A 100 4.02 -7.34 14.74
C ALA A 100 2.84 -8.15 14.18
N LEU A 101 3.04 -8.87 13.07
CA LEU A 101 2.03 -9.72 12.44
C LEU A 101 1.83 -11.09 13.09
N GLY A 102 2.69 -11.48 14.04
CA GLY A 102 2.58 -12.77 14.75
C GLY A 102 1.20 -13.01 15.36
N PRO A 103 0.70 -12.09 16.22
CA PRO A 103 -0.57 -12.28 16.91
C PRO A 103 -1.81 -11.76 16.17
N VAL A 104 -1.66 -11.12 14.99
CA VAL A 104 -2.76 -10.40 14.32
C VAL A 104 -2.94 -10.81 12.87
N THR A 105 -4.17 -10.66 12.34
CA THR A 105 -4.49 -10.88 10.92
C THR A 105 -4.32 -9.62 10.07
N TYR A 106 -4.54 -8.45 10.67
CA TYR A 106 -4.43 -7.14 10.04
C TYR A 106 -3.47 -6.29 10.88
N LEU A 107 -2.81 -5.32 10.27
CA LEU A 107 -1.84 -4.48 10.99
C LEU A 107 -2.49 -3.66 12.10
N VAL A 108 -3.73 -3.20 11.89
CA VAL A 108 -4.45 -2.34 12.84
C VAL A 108 -5.92 -2.73 12.89
N SER A 109 -6.55 -2.63 14.07
CA SER A 109 -8.01 -2.59 14.25
C SER A 109 -8.84 -3.83 13.85
N LYS A 110 -8.21 -5.01 13.72
CA LYS A 110 -8.86 -6.30 13.37
C LYS A 110 -9.66 -6.27 12.05
N ARG A 111 -9.39 -5.30 11.16
CA ARG A 111 -10.01 -5.15 9.84
C ARG A 111 -8.99 -4.57 8.86
N LEU A 112 -9.30 -4.61 7.56
CA LEU A 112 -8.48 -3.93 6.56
C LEU A 112 -8.45 -2.43 6.83
N THR A 113 -7.24 -1.86 6.85
CA THR A 113 -7.00 -0.43 6.94
C THR A 113 -6.05 0.01 5.83
N ILE A 114 -5.86 1.32 5.67
CA ILE A 114 -4.86 1.79 4.70
C ILE A 114 -3.43 1.36 5.08
N ALA A 115 -3.16 1.02 6.34
CA ALA A 115 -1.86 0.47 6.75
C ALA A 115 -1.56 -0.83 6.01
N ASP A 116 -2.55 -1.73 5.90
CA ASP A 116 -2.36 -3.02 5.24
C ASP A 116 -2.01 -2.85 3.76
N PHE A 117 -2.76 -2.01 3.06
CA PHE A 117 -2.55 -1.78 1.63
C PHE A 117 -1.24 -1.03 1.34
N ILE A 118 -0.86 -0.09 2.19
CA ILE A 118 0.39 0.66 2.03
C ILE A 118 1.60 -0.23 2.26
N ILE A 119 1.65 -0.99 3.37
CA ILE A 119 2.76 -1.92 3.63
C ILE A 119 2.82 -2.99 2.54
N PHE A 120 1.66 -3.49 2.09
CA PHE A 120 1.63 -4.49 1.01
C PHE A 120 2.23 -3.92 -0.26
N SER A 121 1.83 -2.70 -0.65
CA SER A 121 2.36 -2.05 -1.85
C SER A 121 3.87 -1.80 -1.76
N ALA A 122 4.39 -1.45 -0.58
CA ALA A 122 5.82 -1.26 -0.36
C ALA A 122 6.61 -2.57 -0.52
N LEU A 123 6.10 -3.68 0.01
CA LEU A 123 6.70 -4.99 -0.19
C LEU A 123 6.59 -5.45 -1.66
N TYR A 124 5.43 -5.25 -2.29
CA TYR A 124 5.21 -5.65 -3.68
C TYR A 124 6.26 -5.05 -4.63
N VAL A 125 6.64 -3.79 -4.42
CA VAL A 125 7.63 -3.09 -5.26
C VAL A 125 9.08 -3.22 -4.76
N SER A 126 9.31 -3.86 -3.61
CA SER A 126 10.64 -4.06 -3.04
C SER A 126 11.35 -5.25 -3.69
N ARG A 127 12.51 -5.01 -4.30
CA ARG A 127 13.37 -6.09 -4.83
C ARG A 127 13.79 -7.08 -3.76
N GLN A 128 14.13 -6.57 -2.57
CA GLN A 128 14.54 -7.40 -1.43
C GLN A 128 13.42 -8.35 -1.02
N TRP A 129 12.16 -7.89 -1.01
CA TRP A 129 11.02 -8.77 -0.76
C TRP A 129 10.85 -9.82 -1.86
N GLN A 130 10.96 -9.42 -3.13
CA GLN A 130 10.88 -10.37 -4.25
C GLN A 130 11.98 -11.44 -4.17
N ASP A 131 13.20 -11.07 -3.80
CA ASP A 131 14.31 -12.02 -3.58
C ASP A 131 14.01 -13.01 -2.45
N LEU A 132 13.40 -12.55 -1.35
CA LEU A 132 12.98 -13.44 -0.27
C LEU A 132 11.89 -14.43 -0.71
N LEU A 133 10.97 -14.01 -1.58
CA LEU A 133 9.95 -14.90 -2.15
C LEU A 133 10.57 -15.93 -3.09
N LEU A 134 11.46 -15.51 -4.00
CA LEU A 134 12.16 -16.39 -4.94
C LEU A 134 13.00 -17.45 -4.22
N ASN A 135 13.72 -17.03 -3.18
CA ASN A 135 14.56 -17.92 -2.38
C ASN A 135 13.78 -18.73 -1.34
N LYS A 136 12.45 -18.58 -1.27
CA LYS A 136 11.56 -19.23 -0.29
C LYS A 136 12.03 -19.00 1.17
N SER A 137 12.57 -17.81 1.44
CA SER A 137 13.13 -17.43 2.74
C SER A 137 12.34 -16.31 3.43
N ALA A 138 11.18 -15.95 2.90
CA ALA A 138 10.30 -14.94 3.49
C ALA A 138 9.81 -15.33 4.90
N PRO A 139 9.84 -14.40 5.88
CA PRO A 139 9.33 -14.66 7.23
C PRO A 139 7.85 -15.07 7.23
N VAL A 140 7.52 -16.11 8.00
CA VAL A 140 6.23 -16.82 7.93
C VAL A 140 5.01 -15.92 8.16
N ASN A 141 5.03 -15.01 9.13
CA ASN A 141 3.86 -14.19 9.45
C ASN A 141 3.63 -13.13 8.38
N VAL A 142 4.72 -12.55 7.87
CA VAL A 142 4.66 -11.60 6.75
C VAL A 142 4.18 -12.32 5.49
N LEU A 143 4.71 -13.50 5.18
CA LEU A 143 4.29 -14.26 4.00
C LEU A 143 2.80 -14.61 4.04
N ARG A 144 2.30 -15.09 5.18
CA ARG A 144 0.87 -15.36 5.40
C ARG A 144 0.02 -14.12 5.15
N TRP A 145 0.35 -13.02 5.83
CA TRP A 145 -0.38 -11.76 5.70
C TRP A 145 -0.29 -11.20 4.27
N TYR A 146 0.89 -11.21 3.66
CA TYR A 146 1.12 -10.72 2.30
C TYR A 146 0.27 -11.49 1.29
N ASN A 147 0.23 -12.82 1.36
CA ASN A 147 -0.62 -13.65 0.50
C ASN A 147 -2.10 -13.37 0.70
N PHE A 148 -2.52 -13.14 1.95
CA PHE A 148 -3.88 -12.76 2.27
C PHE A 148 -4.25 -11.40 1.64
N ILE A 149 -3.40 -10.37 1.77
CA ILE A 149 -3.63 -9.06 1.14
C ILE A 149 -3.58 -9.17 -0.39
N ASN A 150 -2.63 -9.92 -0.96
CA ASN A 150 -2.52 -10.14 -2.40
C ASN A 150 -3.76 -10.81 -3.02
N SER A 151 -4.47 -11.62 -2.24
CA SER A 151 -5.67 -12.32 -2.72
C SER A 151 -6.92 -11.42 -2.82
N GLN A 152 -6.89 -10.24 -2.19
CA GLN A 152 -7.99 -9.28 -2.18
C GLN A 152 -8.32 -8.79 -3.59
N GLU A 153 -9.61 -8.68 -3.90
CA GLU A 153 -10.08 -8.25 -5.21
C GLU A 153 -9.59 -6.83 -5.56
N ALA A 154 -9.61 -5.91 -4.60
CA ALA A 154 -9.09 -4.56 -4.77
C ALA A 154 -7.62 -4.53 -5.20
N VAL A 155 -6.80 -5.43 -4.67
CA VAL A 155 -5.39 -5.55 -5.04
C VAL A 155 -5.25 -6.05 -6.47
N LYS A 156 -5.99 -7.11 -6.84
CA LYS A 156 -5.99 -7.65 -8.21
C LYS A 156 -6.45 -6.61 -9.23
N ASN A 157 -7.53 -5.89 -8.93
CA ASN A 157 -8.07 -4.85 -9.81
C ASN A 157 -7.07 -3.70 -10.00
N ALA A 158 -6.48 -3.21 -8.91
CA ALA A 158 -5.46 -2.16 -8.99
C ALA A 158 -4.25 -2.60 -9.83
N LEU A 159 -3.72 -3.81 -9.61
CA LEU A 159 -2.61 -4.33 -10.40
C LEU A 159 -2.99 -4.48 -11.88
N ASN A 160 -4.17 -5.03 -12.19
CA ASN A 160 -4.64 -5.22 -13.56
C ASN A 160 -4.90 -3.89 -14.30
N SER A 161 -5.12 -2.79 -13.58
CA SER A 161 -5.24 -1.45 -14.17
C SER A 161 -3.91 -0.87 -14.69
N LEU A 162 -2.77 -1.45 -14.28
CA LEU A 162 -1.44 -0.98 -14.66
C LEU A 162 -0.96 -1.64 -15.95
N THR A 163 -0.49 -0.81 -16.90
CA THR A 163 0.21 -1.29 -18.09
C THR A 163 1.58 -1.88 -17.74
N THR A 164 2.21 -2.58 -18.69
CA THR A 164 3.55 -3.14 -18.52
C THR A 164 4.58 -2.07 -18.15
N GLU A 165 4.51 -0.90 -18.78
CA GLU A 165 5.41 0.23 -18.53
C GLU A 165 5.21 0.79 -17.12
N MET A 166 3.96 0.93 -16.67
CA MET A 166 3.63 1.37 -15.31
C MET A 166 4.13 0.38 -14.27
N ARG A 167 4.00 -0.93 -14.53
CA ARG A 167 4.52 -1.97 -13.64
C ARG A 167 6.04 -1.92 -13.55
N ALA A 168 6.74 -1.67 -14.65
CA ALA A 168 8.19 -1.48 -14.64
C ALA A 168 8.60 -0.23 -13.84
N ALA A 169 7.79 0.84 -13.90
CA ALA A 169 8.01 2.07 -13.14
C ALA A 169 7.77 1.93 -11.62
N LEU A 170 7.06 0.89 -11.16
CA LEU A 170 6.81 0.66 -9.73
C LEU A 170 8.09 0.33 -8.95
N THR A 171 9.04 -0.37 -9.57
CA THR A 171 10.32 -0.70 -8.96
C THR A 171 11.33 0.42 -9.25
N PRO A 172 11.74 1.24 -8.27
CA PRO A 172 12.72 2.28 -8.52
C PRO A 172 14.04 1.66 -9.00
N ALA A 173 14.72 2.32 -9.93
CA ALA A 173 16.12 2.02 -10.21
C ALA A 173 16.94 2.20 -8.92
N GLU A 174 17.85 1.27 -8.65
CA GLU A 174 18.73 1.33 -7.47
C GLU A 174 19.44 2.69 -7.44
N LYS A 175 19.12 3.53 -6.45
CA LYS A 175 20.01 4.63 -6.10
C LYS A 175 21.23 3.98 -5.45
N LYS A 176 22.35 3.99 -6.19
CA LYS A 176 23.67 3.59 -5.72
C LYS A 176 24.05 4.30 -4.43
#